data_AF-A0A2A6R7R9-F1
#
_entry.id   AF-A0A2A6R7R9-F1
#
_cell.length_a   1.000
_cell.length_b   1.000
_cell.length_c   1.000
_cell.angle_alpha   90.00
_cell.angle_beta   90.00
_cell.angle_gamma   90.00
#
_symmetry.space_group_name_H-M   'P 1'
#
loop_
_entity.id
_entity.type
_entity.pdbx_description
1 polymer ?
#
loop_
_entity_poly.entity_id
_entity_poly.type
_entity_poly.pdbx_seq_one_letter_code
_entity_poly.pdbx_strand_id
1 'polypeptide(L)'
;MTILITAILDAGRSAVDIAIFTFLPLMIVTFSLMRYLEGMSALRWIGGKANPLFRLFGLDGFGALAVIQLSLVSSAAPVSALSLMAHKRTSERCLAAAFAAVLAAAPANASFPLASLGVDPGLIIVNGICGALVASTLACWMVGRRSLSAKICSCYKVDESVAVRLDLLTAINRGGADAVRVISAILPVLVISLAMVRLIQSTGALSAFTSVALPLLQLLGASQQDVLFFLTKCLAGSSAAVTLLLDVHKELSIPPEKIIRGSAFLLNPLDLPGLSILIASVPALRSVAAIAIVSALAGILVRTALLSWL
;
A
#
# COMPACT_ATOMS: atom_id res chain seq x y z
N MET A 1 27.49 25.64 -2.30
CA MET A 1 26.68 26.03 -3.48
C MET A 1 26.72 24.95 -4.55
N THR A 2 27.89 24.55 -5.05
CA THR A 2 28.05 23.44 -6.01
C THR A 2 27.49 22.11 -5.52
N ILE A 3 27.75 21.74 -4.26
CA ILE A 3 27.24 20.49 -3.64
C ILE A 3 25.71 20.40 -3.64
N LEU A 4 25.02 21.54 -3.44
CA LEU A 4 23.56 21.59 -3.42
C LEU A 4 23.00 21.39 -4.82
N ILE A 5 23.59 22.06 -5.82
CA ILE A 5 23.17 21.97 -7.22
C ILE A 5 23.41 20.56 -7.76
N THR A 6 24.56 19.96 -7.49
CA THR A 6 24.86 18.59 -7.94
C THR A 6 23.95 17.56 -7.27
N ALA A 7 23.71 17.70 -5.96
CA ALA A 7 22.80 16.81 -5.25
C ALA A 7 21.36 16.87 -5.79
N ILE A 8 20.86 18.07 -6.14
CA ILE A 8 19.53 18.25 -6.72
C ILE A 8 19.46 17.67 -8.14
N LEU A 9 20.48 17.89 -8.98
CA LEU A 9 20.49 17.38 -10.35
C LEU A 9 20.61 15.86 -10.40
N ASP A 10 21.45 15.26 -9.56
CA ASP A 10 21.59 13.79 -9.48
C ASP A 10 20.35 13.12 -8.88
N ALA A 11 19.75 13.76 -7.86
CA ALA A 11 18.48 13.32 -7.30
C ALA A 11 17.34 13.44 -8.32
N GLY A 12 17.30 14.55 -9.06
CA GLY A 12 16.33 14.77 -10.13
C GLY A 12 16.42 13.70 -11.21
N ARG A 13 17.65 13.41 -11.68
CA ARG A 13 17.89 12.33 -12.65
C ARG A 13 17.44 10.97 -12.11
N SER A 14 17.85 10.61 -10.89
CA SER A 14 17.47 9.34 -10.27
C SER A 14 15.95 9.23 -10.08
N ALA A 15 15.30 10.31 -9.63
CA ALA A 15 13.86 10.35 -9.41
C ALA A 15 13.09 10.20 -10.72
N VAL A 16 13.52 10.90 -11.78
CA VAL A 16 12.95 10.81 -13.12
C VAL A 16 13.15 9.40 -13.68
N ASP A 17 14.33 8.81 -13.51
CA ASP A 17 14.60 7.47 -14.02
C ASP A 17 13.70 6.43 -13.37
N ILE A 18 13.57 6.48 -12.05
CA ILE A 18 12.70 5.59 -11.28
C ILE A 18 11.22 5.84 -11.64
N ALA A 19 10.77 7.10 -11.66
CA ALA A 19 9.37 7.42 -11.87
C ALA A 19 8.89 7.18 -13.31
N ILE A 20 9.67 7.61 -14.30
CA ILE A 20 9.28 7.56 -15.72
C ILE A 20 9.67 6.25 -16.38
N PHE A 21 10.87 5.71 -16.15
CA PHE A 21 11.31 4.50 -16.84
C PHE A 21 10.89 3.22 -16.12
N THR A 22 10.75 3.25 -14.78
CA THR A 22 10.38 2.04 -14.02
C THR A 22 8.91 2.06 -13.61
N PHE A 23 8.45 3.10 -12.91
CA PHE A 23 7.08 3.12 -12.39
C PHE A 23 6.04 3.38 -13.47
N LEU A 24 6.24 4.31 -14.39
CA LEU A 24 5.22 4.65 -15.40
C LEU A 24 4.76 3.44 -16.22
N PRO A 25 5.65 2.63 -16.83
CA PRO A 25 5.21 1.52 -17.67
C PRO A 25 4.53 0.44 -16.83
N LEU A 26 5.10 0.11 -15.66
CA LEU A 26 4.53 -0.87 -14.73
C LEU A 26 3.13 -0.44 -14.25
N MET A 27 2.96 0.84 -13.92
CA MET A 27 1.69 1.41 -13.48
C MET A 27 0.66 1.46 -14.61
N ILE A 28 1.05 1.82 -15.83
CA ILE A 28 0.16 1.79 -16.99
C ILE A 28 -0.41 0.39 -17.18
N VAL A 29 0.45 -0.64 -17.17
CA VAL A 29 0.02 -2.04 -17.35
C VAL A 29 -0.92 -2.47 -16.22
N THR A 30 -0.51 -2.24 -14.96
CA THR A 30 -1.30 -2.68 -13.79
C THR A 30 -2.62 -1.93 -13.65
N PHE A 31 -2.67 -0.62 -13.93
CA PHE A 31 -3.89 0.18 -13.87
C PHE A 31 -4.84 -0.09 -15.04
N SER A 32 -4.30 -0.34 -16.24
CA SER A 32 -5.10 -0.72 -17.40
C SER A 32 -5.74 -2.10 -17.21
N LEU A 33 -4.96 -3.07 -16.72
CA LEU A 33 -5.46 -4.40 -16.36
C LEU A 33 -6.51 -4.31 -15.26
N MET A 34 -6.26 -3.51 -14.22
CA MET A 34 -7.23 -3.27 -13.15
C MET A 34 -8.56 -2.73 -13.70
N ARG A 35 -8.52 -1.69 -14.53
CA ARG A 35 -9.73 -1.07 -15.07
C ARG A 35 -10.52 -2.02 -15.97
N TYR A 36 -9.81 -2.92 -16.65
CA TYR A 36 -10.40 -4.01 -17.42
C TYR A 36 -11.07 -5.05 -16.51
N LEU A 37 -10.39 -5.49 -15.44
CA LEU A 37 -10.92 -6.42 -14.45
C LEU A 37 -12.10 -5.85 -13.64
N GLU A 38 -12.18 -4.53 -13.42
CA GLU A 38 -13.34 -3.87 -12.82
C GLU A 38 -14.57 -3.87 -13.75
N GLY A 39 -14.32 -3.81 -15.06
CA GLY A 39 -15.32 -4.00 -16.11
C GLY A 39 -15.88 -5.42 -16.11
N MET A 40 -15.09 -6.41 -15.68
CA MET A 40 -15.56 -7.76 -15.43
C MET A 40 -16.33 -7.82 -14.10
N SER A 41 -17.55 -8.35 -14.12
CA SER A 41 -18.39 -8.53 -12.93
C SER A 41 -17.78 -9.48 -11.87
N ALA A 42 -16.66 -10.15 -12.17
CA ALA A 42 -15.99 -11.11 -11.30
C ALA A 42 -15.52 -10.53 -9.96
N LEU A 43 -14.85 -9.36 -9.94
CA LEU A 43 -14.39 -8.76 -8.68
C LEU A 43 -15.56 -8.35 -7.77
N ARG A 44 -16.64 -7.83 -8.38
CA ARG A 44 -17.88 -7.46 -7.67
C ARG A 44 -18.63 -8.68 -7.15
N TRP A 45 -18.65 -9.77 -7.91
CA TRP A 45 -19.25 -11.04 -7.50
C TRP A 45 -18.50 -11.67 -6.32
N ILE A 46 -17.17 -11.69 -6.36
CA ILE A 46 -16.31 -12.16 -5.25
C ILE A 46 -16.52 -11.26 -4.02
N GLY A 47 -16.54 -9.94 -4.21
CA GLY A 47 -16.82 -8.96 -3.15
C GLY A 47 -18.20 -9.16 -2.51
N GLY A 48 -19.24 -9.38 -3.32
CA GLY A 48 -20.59 -9.66 -2.83
C GLY A 48 -20.69 -10.96 -2.03
N LYS A 49 -19.97 -12.00 -2.44
CA LYS A 49 -19.92 -13.29 -1.73
C LYS A 49 -19.11 -13.23 -0.44
N ALA A 50 -18.06 -12.40 -0.40
CA ALA A 50 -17.22 -12.22 0.78
C ALA A 50 -17.77 -11.15 1.77
N ASN A 51 -18.67 -10.28 1.31
CA ASN A 51 -19.34 -9.26 2.11
C ASN A 51 -19.89 -9.74 3.48
N PRO A 52 -20.58 -10.89 3.62
CA PRO A 52 -21.08 -11.33 4.92
C PRO A 52 -19.95 -11.60 5.93
N LEU A 53 -18.78 -12.06 5.48
CA LEU A 53 -17.63 -12.33 6.34
C LEU A 53 -16.96 -11.03 6.79
N PHE A 54 -16.72 -10.12 5.85
CA PHE A 54 -16.06 -8.83 6.12
C PHE A 54 -16.92 -7.90 7.00
N ARG A 55 -18.25 -8.04 6.97
CA ARG A 55 -19.17 -7.24 7.78
C ARG A 55 -19.01 -7.45 9.29
N LEU A 56 -18.65 -8.66 9.72
CA LEU A 56 -18.34 -8.95 11.13
C LEU A 56 -17.17 -8.10 11.65
N PHE A 57 -16.30 -7.63 10.76
CA PHE A 57 -15.11 -6.85 11.08
C PHE A 57 -15.29 -5.33 10.89
N GLY A 58 -16.53 -4.87 10.61
CA GLY A 58 -16.83 -3.44 10.45
C GLY A 58 -16.67 -2.88 9.04
N LEU A 59 -16.42 -3.75 8.05
CA LEU A 59 -16.31 -3.37 6.64
C LEU A 59 -17.70 -3.37 5.98
N ASP A 60 -17.98 -2.34 5.18
CA ASP A 60 -19.12 -2.34 4.27
C ASP A 60 -18.76 -3.04 2.94
N GLY A 61 -19.73 -3.18 2.03
CA GLY A 61 -19.50 -3.83 0.74
C GLY A 61 -18.43 -3.14 -0.14
N PHE A 62 -18.26 -1.82 -0.03
CA PHE A 62 -17.20 -1.08 -0.73
C PHE A 62 -15.85 -1.25 -0.03
N GLY A 63 -15.81 -1.31 1.30
CA GLY A 63 -14.61 -1.60 2.08
C GLY A 63 -14.08 -3.01 1.83
N ALA A 64 -14.96 -4.00 1.76
CA ALA A 64 -14.61 -5.37 1.35
C ALA A 64 -14.05 -5.39 -0.08
N LEU A 65 -14.70 -4.68 -1.02
CA LEU A 65 -14.22 -4.55 -2.39
C LEU A 65 -12.83 -3.90 -2.45
N ALA A 66 -12.58 -2.87 -1.63
CA ALA A 66 -11.29 -2.18 -1.55
C ALA A 66 -10.17 -3.13 -1.10
N VAL A 67 -10.39 -3.93 -0.05
CA VAL A 67 -9.41 -4.92 0.42
C VAL A 67 -9.15 -5.99 -0.64
N ILE A 68 -10.19 -6.48 -1.32
CA ILE A 68 -10.05 -7.47 -2.39
C ILE A 68 -9.29 -6.90 -3.59
N GLN A 69 -9.62 -5.67 -4.01
CA GLN A 69 -8.91 -4.96 -5.08
C GLN A 69 -7.43 -4.78 -4.75
N LEU A 70 -7.12 -4.42 -3.52
CA LEU A 70 -5.75 -4.30 -3.05
C LEU A 70 -5.00 -5.65 -3.10
N SER A 71 -5.62 -6.69 -2.53
CA SER A 71 -5.01 -8.01 -2.36
C SER A 71 -4.88 -8.81 -3.65
N LEU A 72 -5.71 -8.55 -4.66
CA LEU A 72 -5.68 -9.26 -5.94
C LEU A 72 -5.05 -8.44 -7.08
N VAL A 73 -5.01 -7.12 -6.96
CA VAL A 73 -4.61 -6.25 -8.07
C VAL A 73 -3.41 -5.37 -7.70
N SER A 74 -3.59 -4.33 -6.91
CA SER A 74 -2.54 -3.32 -6.70
C SER A 74 -2.79 -2.40 -5.50
N SER A 75 -1.73 -1.81 -4.96
CA SER A 75 -1.77 -0.81 -3.87
C SER A 75 -2.65 0.40 -4.14
N ALA A 76 -2.80 0.81 -5.40
CA ALA A 76 -3.65 1.93 -5.81
C ALA A 76 -5.09 1.52 -6.17
N ALA A 77 -5.36 0.21 -6.29
CA ALA A 77 -6.67 -0.28 -6.68
C ALA A 77 -7.85 0.12 -5.78
N PRO A 78 -7.71 0.18 -4.44
CA PRO A 78 -8.83 0.54 -3.57
C PRO A 78 -9.32 1.99 -3.71
N VAL A 79 -8.65 2.85 -4.50
CA VAL A 79 -9.07 4.24 -4.73
C VAL A 79 -10.49 4.30 -5.29
N SER A 80 -10.85 3.41 -6.21
CA SER A 80 -12.18 3.42 -6.85
C SER A 80 -13.28 3.11 -5.82
N ALA A 81 -13.08 2.07 -5.01
CA ALA A 81 -14.02 1.67 -3.97
C ALA A 81 -14.11 2.71 -2.84
N LEU A 82 -12.98 3.24 -2.36
CA LEU A 82 -12.95 4.26 -1.31
C LEU A 82 -13.56 5.60 -1.77
N SER A 83 -13.39 5.96 -3.04
CA SER A 83 -14.01 7.16 -3.62
C SER A 83 -15.54 7.01 -3.69
N LEU A 84 -16.04 5.85 -4.13
CA LEU A 84 -17.48 5.56 -4.13
C LEU A 84 -18.07 5.62 -2.72
N MET A 85 -17.32 5.11 -1.74
CA MET A 85 -17.67 5.15 -0.31
C MET A 85 -17.79 6.60 0.20
N ALA A 86 -16.81 7.45 -0.12
CA ALA A 86 -16.83 8.87 0.19
C ALA A 86 -17.99 9.63 -0.50
N HIS A 87 -18.22 9.36 -1.79
CA HIS A 87 -19.31 9.97 -2.55
C HIS A 87 -20.70 9.63 -1.98
N LYS A 88 -20.89 8.40 -1.52
CA LYS A 88 -22.15 7.94 -0.92
C LYS A 88 -22.33 8.39 0.53
N ARG A 89 -21.45 9.24 1.07
CA ARG A 89 -21.47 9.74 2.46
C ARG A 89 -21.63 8.62 3.49
N THR A 90 -20.88 7.52 3.32
CA THR A 90 -20.82 6.46 4.33
C THR A 90 -20.31 7.03 5.66
N SER A 91 -20.71 6.39 6.77
CA SER A 91 -20.27 6.85 8.09
C SER A 91 -18.74 6.86 8.22
N GLU A 92 -18.21 7.81 8.99
CA GLU A 92 -16.77 7.92 9.26
C GLU A 92 -16.19 6.63 9.87
N ARG A 93 -17.01 5.87 10.59
CA ARG A 93 -16.63 4.55 11.13
C ARG A 93 -16.31 3.57 10.01
N CYS A 94 -17.23 3.38 9.06
CA CYS A 94 -17.01 2.46 7.95
C CYS A 94 -15.82 2.96 7.09
N LEU A 95 -15.71 4.27 6.87
CA LEU A 95 -14.63 4.86 6.06
C LEU A 95 -13.26 4.66 6.71
N ALA A 96 -13.15 4.88 8.03
CA ALA A 96 -11.93 4.61 8.79
C ALA A 96 -11.57 3.13 8.81
N ALA A 97 -12.57 2.25 8.96
CA ALA A 97 -12.40 0.80 8.99
C ALA A 97 -11.92 0.25 7.64
N ALA A 98 -12.48 0.73 6.53
CA ALA A 98 -12.04 0.39 5.18
C ALA A 98 -10.63 0.91 4.89
N PHE A 99 -10.34 2.16 5.28
CA PHE A 99 -9.02 2.75 5.05
C PHE A 99 -7.93 2.05 5.89
N ALA A 100 -8.20 1.74 7.16
CA ALA A 100 -7.28 0.98 8.01
C ALA A 100 -7.01 -0.43 7.46
N ALA A 101 -8.06 -1.10 6.99
CA ALA A 101 -7.93 -2.43 6.37
C ALA A 101 -7.05 -2.39 5.12
N VAL A 102 -7.26 -1.40 4.24
CA VAL A 102 -6.44 -1.17 3.05
C VAL A 102 -4.98 -0.91 3.42
N LEU A 103 -4.72 -0.07 4.42
CA LEU A 103 -3.34 0.23 4.85
C LEU A 103 -2.62 -0.98 5.49
N ALA A 104 -3.35 -1.96 6.01
CA ALA A 104 -2.79 -3.16 6.65
C ALA A 104 -2.71 -4.38 5.71
N ALA A 105 -3.48 -4.42 4.62
CA ALA A 105 -3.48 -5.55 3.69
C ALA A 105 -2.20 -5.62 2.84
N ALA A 106 -1.90 -6.82 2.35
CA ALA A 106 -0.77 -7.06 1.47
C ALA A 106 -1.19 -6.85 0.00
N PRO A 107 -0.49 -5.97 -0.76
CA PRO A 107 -0.85 -5.70 -2.13
C PRO A 107 -0.29 -6.78 -3.08
N ALA A 108 -1.09 -7.17 -4.07
CA ALA A 108 -0.74 -8.25 -5.00
C ALA A 108 0.47 -7.93 -5.87
N ASN A 109 0.55 -6.69 -6.35
CA ASN A 109 1.64 -6.18 -7.21
C ASN A 109 3.04 -6.23 -6.54
N ALA A 110 3.10 -6.29 -5.21
CA ALA A 110 4.35 -6.47 -4.48
C ALA A 110 4.54 -7.93 -4.01
N SER A 111 3.45 -8.69 -3.88
CA SER A 111 3.50 -10.08 -3.42
C SER A 111 3.85 -11.07 -4.53
N PHE A 112 3.30 -10.90 -5.74
CA PHE A 112 3.53 -11.83 -6.86
C PHE A 112 4.99 -11.95 -7.33
N PRO A 113 5.80 -10.88 -7.39
CA PRO A 113 7.21 -11.03 -7.78
C PRO A 113 8.00 -11.95 -6.85
N LEU A 114 7.60 -12.09 -5.58
CA LEU A 114 8.23 -13.00 -4.63
C LEU A 114 8.00 -14.48 -4.96
N ALA A 115 7.02 -14.80 -5.80
CA ALA A 115 6.83 -16.17 -6.30
C ALA A 115 8.05 -16.67 -7.09
N SER A 116 8.79 -15.76 -7.74
CA SER A 116 10.05 -16.09 -8.42
C SER A 116 11.17 -16.52 -7.46
N LEU A 117 11.04 -16.21 -6.17
CA LEU A 117 11.95 -16.61 -5.09
C LEU A 117 11.50 -17.89 -4.37
N GLY A 118 10.51 -18.62 -4.93
CA GLY A 118 9.96 -19.84 -4.33
C GLY A 118 9.04 -19.57 -3.13
N VAL A 119 8.56 -18.34 -2.96
CA VAL A 119 7.63 -17.96 -1.88
C VAL A 119 6.20 -18.01 -2.37
N ASP A 120 5.31 -18.67 -1.63
CA ASP A 120 3.88 -18.72 -1.96
C ASP A 120 3.20 -17.35 -1.77
N PRO A 121 2.79 -16.65 -2.85
CA PRO A 121 2.17 -15.32 -2.74
C PRO A 121 0.80 -15.40 -2.06
N GLY A 122 0.13 -16.56 -2.15
CA GLY A 122 -1.16 -16.80 -1.49
C GLY A 122 -1.07 -16.68 0.03
N LEU A 123 0.02 -17.17 0.63
CA LEU A 123 0.19 -17.12 2.08
C LEU A 123 0.39 -15.67 2.57
N ILE A 124 1.13 -14.88 1.80
CA ILE A 124 1.32 -13.44 2.05
C ILE A 124 -0.03 -12.70 1.99
N ILE A 125 -0.82 -12.98 0.93
CA ILE A 125 -2.11 -12.32 0.72
C ILE A 125 -3.10 -12.71 1.83
N VAL A 126 -3.21 -14.00 2.18
CA VAL A 126 -4.10 -14.47 3.25
C VAL A 126 -3.71 -13.85 4.59
N ASN A 127 -2.43 -13.85 4.95
CA ASN A 127 -1.96 -13.20 6.17
C ASN A 127 -2.22 -11.67 6.14
N GLY A 128 -2.06 -11.04 4.99
CA GLY A 128 -2.40 -9.63 4.78
C GLY A 128 -3.88 -9.35 5.02
N ILE A 129 -4.77 -10.23 4.56
CA ILE A 129 -6.22 -10.13 4.82
C ILE A 129 -6.49 -10.28 6.33
N CYS A 130 -5.85 -11.22 7.02
CA CYS A 130 -5.97 -11.35 8.48
C CYS A 130 -5.58 -10.05 9.21
N GLY A 131 -4.44 -9.44 8.84
CA GLY A 131 -4.03 -8.14 9.39
C GLY A 131 -5.01 -7.01 9.07
N ALA A 132 -5.59 -7.01 7.88
CA ALA A 132 -6.60 -6.03 7.46
C ALA A 132 -7.89 -6.12 8.27
N LEU A 133 -8.36 -7.34 8.59
CA LEU A 133 -9.54 -7.54 9.44
C LEU A 133 -9.32 -7.01 10.86
N VAL A 134 -8.13 -7.26 11.43
CA VAL A 134 -7.74 -6.74 12.75
C VAL A 134 -7.65 -5.21 12.73
N ALA A 135 -7.02 -4.62 11.71
CA ALA A 135 -6.95 -3.16 11.58
C ALA A 135 -8.34 -2.54 11.43
N SER A 136 -9.23 -3.18 10.67
CA SER A 136 -10.59 -2.70 10.44
C SER A 136 -11.42 -2.66 11.72
N THR A 137 -11.39 -3.75 12.50
CA THR A 137 -12.11 -3.83 13.77
C THR A 137 -11.61 -2.80 14.78
N LEU A 138 -10.29 -2.63 14.89
CA LEU A 138 -9.69 -1.62 15.76
C LEU A 138 -10.10 -0.20 15.36
N ALA A 139 -10.08 0.11 14.06
CA ALA A 139 -10.52 1.41 13.56
C ALA A 139 -12.01 1.66 13.85
N CYS A 140 -12.86 0.66 13.60
CA CYS A 140 -14.29 0.71 13.91
C CYS A 140 -14.54 0.98 15.40
N TRP A 141 -13.77 0.32 16.27
CA TRP A 141 -13.87 0.48 17.72
C TRP A 141 -13.35 1.85 18.19
N MET A 142 -12.22 2.32 17.67
CA MET A 142 -11.63 3.63 18.02
C MET A 142 -12.53 4.79 17.60
N VAL A 143 -13.09 4.75 16.38
CA VAL A 143 -14.06 5.76 15.94
C VAL A 143 -15.40 5.61 16.68
N GLY A 144 -15.80 4.37 16.99
CA GLY A 144 -16.98 4.05 17.79
C GLY A 144 -16.95 4.67 19.19
N ARG A 145 -15.76 4.74 19.83
CA ARG A 145 -15.56 5.44 21.11
C ARG A 145 -15.68 6.95 21.00
N ARG A 146 -15.30 7.55 19.86
CA ARG A 146 -15.32 9.01 19.64
C ARG A 146 -16.69 9.56 19.25
N SER A 147 -17.52 8.75 18.59
CA SER A 147 -18.81 9.19 18.07
C SER A 147 -19.93 8.42 18.76
N LEU A 148 -20.80 9.07 19.54
CA LEU A 148 -21.97 8.43 20.19
C LEU A 148 -23.05 7.99 19.18
N SER A 149 -22.96 8.37 17.90
CA SER A 149 -24.00 8.06 16.91
C SER A 149 -23.79 6.67 16.30
N ALA A 150 -24.43 5.68 16.91
CA ALA A 150 -24.46 4.30 16.42
C ALA A 150 -25.37 4.16 15.19
N LYS A 151 -24.96 4.67 14.02
CA LYS A 151 -25.47 4.17 12.75
C LYS A 151 -24.65 2.94 12.36
N ILE A 152 -25.24 1.76 12.58
CA ILE A 152 -24.76 0.49 12.01
C ILE A 152 -24.59 0.71 10.49
N CYS A 153 -23.45 0.33 9.91
CA CYS A 153 -23.19 0.49 8.48
C CYS A 153 -24.42 -0.01 7.70
N SER A 154 -25.11 0.91 7.02
CA SER A 154 -26.32 0.60 6.25
C SER A 154 -25.97 -0.42 5.18
N CYS A 155 -26.77 -1.47 5.06
CA CYS A 155 -26.69 -2.41 3.95
C CYS A 155 -26.91 -1.63 2.65
N TYR A 156 -25.84 -1.29 1.95
CA TYR A 156 -25.95 -1.10 0.51
C TYR A 156 -25.67 -2.46 -0.12
N LYS A 157 -26.73 -3.14 -0.57
CA LYS A 157 -26.56 -4.16 -1.61
C LYS A 157 -25.80 -3.47 -2.73
N VAL A 158 -24.74 -4.10 -3.24
CA VAL A 158 -24.16 -3.71 -4.52
C VAL A 158 -25.26 -3.95 -5.55
N ASP A 159 -26.15 -2.98 -5.73
CA ASP A 159 -27.32 -3.15 -6.59
C ASP A 159 -26.86 -3.22 -8.03
N GLU A 160 -27.47 -4.14 -8.77
CA GLU A 160 -27.20 -4.42 -10.17
C GLU A 160 -27.47 -3.20 -11.07
N SER A 161 -26.87 -3.22 -12.25
CA SER A 161 -26.87 -2.21 -13.32
C SER A 161 -25.84 -1.09 -13.08
N VAL A 162 -24.82 -0.92 -13.92
CA VAL A 162 -24.88 -0.83 -15.38
C VAL A 162 -23.85 -1.78 -15.98
N ALA A 163 -24.25 -2.53 -17.01
CA ALA A 163 -23.33 -3.19 -17.91
C ALA A 163 -22.51 -2.11 -18.63
N VAL A 164 -21.42 -1.68 -18.00
CA VAL A 164 -20.38 -0.91 -18.69
C VAL A 164 -19.84 -1.87 -19.72
N ARG A 165 -20.11 -1.61 -21.00
CA ARG A 165 -19.52 -2.37 -22.10
C ARG A 165 -18.02 -2.50 -21.84
N LEU A 166 -17.51 -3.74 -21.84
CA LEU A 166 -16.09 -4.02 -21.76
C LEU A 166 -15.41 -3.37 -22.97
N ASP A 167 -14.96 -2.13 -22.81
CA ASP A 167 -14.16 -1.46 -23.80
C ASP A 167 -12.73 -1.40 -23.28
N LEU A 168 -11.93 -2.40 -23.67
CA LEU A 168 -10.52 -2.54 -23.33
C LEU A 168 -9.74 -1.25 -23.62
N LEU A 169 -10.13 -0.52 -24.67
CA LEU A 169 -9.51 0.77 -25.01
C LEU A 169 -9.80 1.84 -23.94
N THR A 170 -11.01 1.89 -23.39
CA THR A 170 -11.33 2.81 -22.29
C THR A 170 -10.65 2.43 -20.99
N ALA A 171 -10.45 1.13 -20.74
CA ALA A 171 -9.70 0.63 -19.60
C ALA A 171 -8.23 1.05 -19.69
N ILE A 172 -7.61 0.89 -20.87
CA ILE A 172 -6.22 1.32 -21.12
C ILE A 172 -6.09 2.83 -21.01
N ASN A 173 -6.96 3.60 -21.67
CA ASN A 173 -6.89 5.06 -21.65
C ASN A 173 -7.09 5.63 -20.23
N ARG A 174 -8.04 5.10 -19.46
CA ARG A 174 -8.24 5.52 -18.07
C ARG A 174 -7.12 5.06 -17.16
N GLY A 175 -6.69 3.80 -17.27
CA GLY A 175 -5.59 3.26 -16.48
C GLY A 175 -4.29 4.01 -16.72
N GLY A 176 -3.99 4.32 -17.98
CA GLY A 176 -2.85 5.17 -18.34
C GLY A 176 -2.95 6.59 -17.80
N ALA A 177 -4.12 7.22 -17.87
CA ALA A 177 -4.34 8.55 -17.30
C ALA A 177 -4.17 8.57 -15.78
N ASP A 178 -4.70 7.55 -15.09
CA ASP A 178 -4.53 7.39 -13.64
C ASP A 178 -3.04 7.18 -13.28
N ALA A 179 -2.29 6.41 -14.09
CA ALA A 179 -0.86 6.18 -13.88
C ALA A 179 -0.04 7.48 -14.03
N VAL A 180 -0.29 8.25 -15.10
CA VAL A 180 0.34 9.55 -15.32
C VAL A 180 0.03 10.52 -14.18
N ARG A 181 -1.23 10.56 -13.73
CA ARG A 181 -1.64 11.42 -12.61
C ARG A 181 -0.90 11.07 -11.33
N VAL A 182 -0.77 9.78 -11.01
CA VAL A 182 -0.04 9.34 -9.82
C VAL A 182 1.44 9.72 -9.92
N ILE A 183 2.07 9.54 -11.07
CA ILE A 183 3.48 9.89 -11.25
C ILE A 183 3.70 11.39 -11.18
N SER A 184 2.80 12.19 -11.74
CA SER A 184 2.84 13.65 -11.59
C SER A 184 2.74 14.09 -10.13
N ALA A 185 2.03 13.32 -9.28
CA ALA A 185 1.89 13.62 -7.85
C ALA A 185 3.10 13.16 -7.02
N ILE A 186 3.72 12.02 -7.37
CA ILE A 186 4.86 11.46 -6.61
C ILE A 186 6.19 12.07 -7.01
N LEU A 187 6.37 12.43 -8.29
CA LEU A 187 7.64 12.94 -8.81
C LEU A 187 8.22 14.12 -7.99
N PRO A 188 7.44 15.17 -7.63
CA PRO A 188 7.98 16.28 -6.85
C PRO A 188 8.49 15.84 -5.48
N VAL A 189 7.73 14.97 -4.81
CA VAL A 189 8.09 14.43 -3.50
C VAL A 189 9.35 13.57 -3.61
N LEU A 190 9.42 12.70 -4.61
CA LEU A 190 10.55 11.81 -4.85
C LEU A 190 11.84 12.59 -5.12
N VAL A 191 11.78 13.65 -5.94
CA VAL A 191 12.92 14.53 -6.22
C VAL A 191 13.40 15.21 -4.93
N ILE A 192 12.49 15.81 -4.15
CA ILE A 192 12.85 16.51 -2.91
C ILE A 192 13.42 15.53 -1.89
N SER A 193 12.81 14.36 -1.70
CA SER A 193 13.28 13.34 -0.77
C SER A 193 14.66 12.81 -1.15
N LEU A 194 14.91 12.48 -2.42
CA LEU A 194 16.22 12.04 -2.89
C LEU A 194 17.27 13.15 -2.76
N ALA A 195 16.92 14.40 -3.08
CA ALA A 195 17.84 15.52 -2.93
C ALA A 195 18.25 15.71 -1.46
N MET A 196 17.29 15.61 -0.54
CA MET A 196 17.54 15.70 0.90
C MET A 196 18.42 14.55 1.40
N VAL A 197 18.17 13.32 0.95
CA VAL A 197 19.02 12.16 1.28
C VAL A 197 20.45 12.34 0.75
N ARG A 198 20.62 12.82 -0.49
CA ARG A 198 21.95 13.10 -1.07
C ARG A 198 22.69 14.21 -0.34
N LEU A 199 22.00 15.24 0.13
CA LEU A 199 22.57 16.28 0.99
C LEU A 199 23.04 15.74 2.35
N ILE A 200 22.28 14.82 2.95
CA ILE A 200 22.68 14.13 4.18
C ILE A 200 23.90 13.22 3.93
N GLN A 201 23.96 12.57 2.76
CA GLN A 201 25.11 11.74 2.38
C GLN A 201 26.38 12.57 2.16
N SER A 202 26.29 13.70 1.46
CA SER A 202 27.45 14.54 1.13
C SER A 202 28.05 15.27 2.33
N THR A 203 27.29 15.42 3.42
CA THR A 203 27.74 16.02 4.68
C THR A 203 28.34 15.01 5.66
N GLY A 204 28.34 13.72 5.33
CA GLY A 204 28.72 12.66 6.27
C GLY A 204 27.71 12.44 7.40
N ALA A 205 26.57 13.15 7.40
CA ALA A 205 25.53 12.98 8.41
C ALA A 205 24.90 11.57 8.38
N LEU A 206 25.00 10.85 7.25
CA LEU A 206 24.60 9.45 7.20
C LEU A 206 25.46 8.56 8.11
N SER A 207 26.77 8.81 8.25
CA SER A 207 27.64 8.04 9.16
C SER A 207 27.35 8.37 10.62
N ALA A 208 26.98 9.61 10.93
CA ALA A 208 26.52 10.02 12.25
C ALA A 208 25.13 9.45 12.59
N PHE A 209 24.22 9.41 11.62
CA PHE A 209 22.91 8.79 11.80
C PHE A 209 23.03 7.27 11.95
N THR A 210 23.89 6.61 11.15
CA THR A 210 24.14 5.18 11.30
C THR A 210 24.89 4.86 12.59
N SER A 211 25.81 5.69 13.09
CA SER A 211 26.49 5.43 14.36
C SER A 211 25.57 5.56 15.58
N VAL A 212 24.52 6.38 15.51
CA VAL A 212 23.47 6.48 16.54
C VAL A 212 22.37 5.43 16.35
N ALA A 213 22.02 5.11 15.11
CA ALA A 213 21.00 4.11 14.81
C ALA A 213 21.50 2.66 15.01
N LEU A 214 22.79 2.38 14.76
CA LEU A 214 23.39 1.05 14.95
C LEU A 214 23.20 0.48 16.36
N PRO A 215 23.51 1.19 17.46
CA PRO A 215 23.36 0.63 18.81
C PRO A 215 21.89 0.37 19.15
N LEU A 216 20.98 1.25 18.72
CA LEU A 216 19.52 1.05 18.85
C LEU A 216 19.03 -0.16 18.03
N LEU A 217 19.64 -0.41 16.85
CA LEU A 217 19.30 -1.55 16.00
C LEU A 217 19.91 -2.88 16.46
N GLN A 218 21.11 -2.84 17.05
CA GLN A 218 21.76 -4.01 17.64
C GLN A 218 20.97 -4.50 18.86
N LEU A 219 20.37 -3.59 19.63
CA LEU A 219 19.40 -3.92 20.68
C LEU A 219 18.14 -4.65 20.16
N LEU A 220 17.80 -4.49 18.88
CA LEU A 220 16.68 -5.13 18.19
C LEU A 220 17.09 -6.32 17.31
N GLY A 221 18.39 -6.67 17.24
CA GLY A 221 18.90 -7.76 16.41
C GLY A 221 18.78 -7.54 14.90
N ALA A 222 18.59 -6.30 14.45
CA ALA A 222 18.36 -5.97 13.04
C ALA A 222 19.67 -5.67 12.28
N SER A 223 19.79 -6.19 11.05
CA SER A 223 20.98 -6.01 10.21
C SER A 223 20.97 -4.68 9.45
N GLN A 224 22.13 -4.24 8.93
CA GLN A 224 22.23 -3.01 8.13
C GLN A 224 21.36 -3.05 6.86
N GLN A 225 21.14 -4.25 6.29
CA GLN A 225 20.28 -4.46 5.14
C GLN A 225 18.80 -4.22 5.49
N ASP A 226 18.36 -4.60 6.70
CA ASP A 226 16.97 -4.42 7.14
C ASP A 226 16.59 -2.93 7.25
N VAL A 227 17.54 -2.08 7.65
CA VAL A 227 17.36 -0.61 7.65
C VAL A 227 17.12 -0.11 6.24
N LEU A 228 17.94 -0.54 5.28
CA LEU A 228 17.83 -0.10 3.90
C LEU A 228 16.51 -0.53 3.28
N PHE A 229 16.05 -1.75 3.57
CA PHE A 229 14.74 -2.25 3.16
C PHE A 229 13.61 -1.44 3.78
N PHE A 230 13.66 -1.15 5.07
CA PHE A 230 12.67 -0.32 5.75
C PHE A 230 12.63 1.11 5.18
N LEU A 231 13.80 1.72 4.98
CA LEU A 231 13.89 3.08 4.43
C LEU A 231 13.33 3.15 3.01
N THR A 232 13.67 2.16 2.18
CA THR A 232 13.18 2.06 0.80
C THR A 232 11.67 1.85 0.79
N LYS A 233 11.16 0.99 1.66
CA LYS A 233 9.72 0.82 1.82
C LYS A 233 9.06 2.16 2.16
N CYS A 234 9.55 2.87 3.17
CA CYS A 234 8.92 4.11 3.62
C CYS A 234 8.93 5.20 2.53
N LEU A 235 10.01 5.31 1.76
CA LEU A 235 10.21 6.40 0.79
C LEU A 235 9.74 6.06 -0.62
N ALA A 236 10.07 4.87 -1.12
CA ALA A 236 9.83 4.44 -2.50
C ALA A 236 8.69 3.41 -2.64
N GLY A 237 8.22 2.88 -1.52
CA GLY A 237 7.04 2.03 -1.44
C GLY A 237 7.31 0.53 -1.49
N SER A 238 6.26 -0.26 -1.30
CA SER A 238 6.34 -1.72 -1.18
C SER A 238 6.87 -2.42 -2.43
N SER A 239 6.54 -1.94 -3.63
CA SER A 239 7.04 -2.52 -4.87
C SER A 239 8.54 -2.28 -5.06
N ALA A 240 9.05 -1.11 -4.71
CA ALA A 240 10.48 -0.80 -4.77
C ALA A 240 11.29 -1.65 -3.77
N ALA A 241 10.76 -1.83 -2.55
CA ALA A 241 11.38 -2.69 -1.55
C ALA A 241 11.50 -4.15 -2.04
N VAL A 242 10.50 -4.65 -2.77
CA VAL A 242 10.53 -6.00 -3.36
C VAL A 242 11.54 -6.11 -4.50
N THR A 243 11.67 -5.08 -5.35
CA THR A 243 12.70 -5.06 -6.39
C THR A 243 14.10 -5.12 -5.77
N LEU A 244 14.37 -4.31 -4.75
CA LEU A 244 15.64 -4.42 -4.00
C LEU A 244 15.83 -5.80 -3.38
N LEU A 245 14.76 -6.46 -2.93
CA LEU A 245 14.85 -7.77 -2.31
C LEU A 245 15.21 -8.84 -3.34
N LEU A 246 14.65 -8.74 -4.55
CA LEU A 246 15.02 -9.60 -5.68
C LEU A 246 16.49 -9.41 -6.08
N ASP A 247 17.00 -8.18 -6.05
CA ASP A 247 18.40 -7.90 -6.38
C ASP A 247 19.36 -8.39 -5.30
N VAL A 248 19.04 -8.18 -4.01
CA VAL A 248 19.84 -8.73 -2.90
C VAL A 248 19.78 -10.25 -2.88
N HIS A 249 18.66 -10.89 -3.21
CA HIS A 249 18.57 -12.35 -3.25
C HIS A 249 19.46 -12.97 -4.34
N LYS A 250 19.72 -12.25 -5.44
CA LYS A 250 20.66 -12.70 -6.48
C LYS A 250 22.11 -12.71 -5.95
N GLU A 251 22.45 -11.82 -5.02
CA GLU A 251 23.80 -11.69 -4.46
C GLU A 251 24.03 -12.53 -3.20
N LEU A 252 23.02 -12.61 -2.33
CA LEU A 252 22.99 -13.45 -1.15
C LEU A 252 21.78 -14.36 -1.25
N SER A 253 21.97 -15.68 -1.34
CA SER A 253 20.88 -16.66 -1.35
C SER A 253 20.12 -16.67 -0.01
N ILE A 254 19.20 -15.72 0.17
CA ILE A 254 18.38 -15.58 1.38
C ILE A 254 17.35 -16.71 1.40
N PRO A 255 17.19 -17.45 2.52
CA PRO A 255 16.20 -18.51 2.60
C PRO A 255 14.76 -17.97 2.46
N PRO A 256 13.87 -18.69 1.77
CA PRO A 256 12.50 -18.24 1.48
C PRO A 256 11.67 -17.97 2.74
N GLU A 257 11.93 -18.66 3.84
CA GLU A 257 11.25 -18.41 5.13
C GLU A 257 11.50 -17.01 5.69
N LYS A 258 12.73 -16.49 5.56
CA LYS A 258 13.06 -15.13 5.99
C LYS A 258 12.36 -14.09 5.12
N ILE A 259 12.19 -14.39 3.83
CA ILE A 259 11.48 -13.52 2.87
C ILE A 259 9.99 -13.47 3.22
N ILE A 260 9.37 -14.61 3.55
CA ILE A 260 7.97 -14.66 3.99
C ILE A 260 7.77 -13.84 5.27
N ARG A 261 8.61 -14.05 6.29
CA ARG A 261 8.52 -13.28 7.55
C ARG A 261 8.74 -11.78 7.32
N GLY A 262 9.72 -11.40 6.51
CA GLY A 262 9.98 -10.01 6.13
C GLY A 262 8.83 -9.37 5.35
N SER A 263 8.19 -10.14 4.45
CA SER A 263 7.06 -9.66 3.65
C SER A 263 5.86 -9.25 4.50
N ALA A 264 5.66 -9.90 5.64
CA ALA A 264 4.64 -9.56 6.63
C ALA A 264 4.84 -8.16 7.22
N PHE A 265 6.07 -7.63 7.27
CA PHE A 265 6.31 -6.25 7.68
C PHE A 265 6.40 -5.31 6.48
N LEU A 266 6.98 -5.80 5.38
CA LEU A 266 7.35 -4.98 4.24
C LEU A 266 6.18 -4.69 3.28
N LEU A 267 5.22 -5.60 3.12
CA LEU A 267 4.20 -5.48 2.07
C LEU A 267 2.92 -4.88 2.62
N ASN A 268 2.82 -3.55 2.60
CA ASN A 268 1.60 -2.84 2.97
C ASN A 268 1.61 -1.42 2.37
N PRO A 269 0.45 -0.84 2.02
CA PRO A 269 0.34 0.52 1.50
C PRO A 269 0.61 1.63 2.54
N LEU A 270 1.08 1.28 3.74
CA LEU A 270 1.51 2.23 4.76
C LEU A 270 2.93 2.72 4.45
N ASP A 271 3.08 3.32 3.29
CA ASP A 271 4.27 3.96 2.78
C ASP A 271 3.93 5.37 2.29
N LEU A 272 4.94 6.23 2.15
CA LEU A 272 4.71 7.62 1.76
C LEU A 272 4.02 7.74 0.37
N PRO A 273 4.38 6.91 -0.63
CA PRO A 273 3.64 6.84 -1.89
C PRO A 273 2.20 6.33 -1.75
N GLY A 274 1.94 5.25 -1.03
CA GLY A 274 0.60 4.67 -0.89
C GLY A 274 -0.35 5.59 -0.13
N LEU A 275 0.11 6.18 0.99
CA LEU A 275 -0.65 7.18 1.74
C LEU A 275 -0.95 8.41 0.90
N SER A 276 0.04 8.93 0.15
CA SER A 276 -0.16 10.11 -0.68
C SER A 276 -1.15 9.87 -1.82
N ILE A 277 -1.06 8.73 -2.52
CA ILE A 277 -2.02 8.35 -3.57
C ILE A 277 -3.44 8.25 -3.01
N LEU A 278 -3.63 7.51 -1.91
CA LEU A 278 -4.96 7.26 -1.36
C LEU A 278 -5.61 8.56 -0.86
N ILE A 279 -4.86 9.39 -0.13
CA ILE A 279 -5.35 10.65 0.42
C ILE A 279 -5.55 11.73 -0.66
N ALA A 280 -4.70 11.78 -1.68
CA ALA A 280 -4.84 12.72 -2.79
C ALA A 280 -6.05 12.38 -3.67
N SER A 281 -6.29 11.09 -3.92
CA SER A 281 -7.42 10.64 -4.74
C SER A 281 -8.75 10.68 -3.99
N VAL A 282 -8.75 10.49 -2.67
CA VAL A 282 -9.98 10.54 -1.85
C VAL A 282 -9.79 11.50 -0.67
N PRO A 283 -10.04 12.81 -0.86
CA PRO A 283 -9.80 13.83 0.18
C PRO A 283 -10.59 13.60 1.48
N ALA A 284 -11.73 12.91 1.41
CA ALA A 284 -12.53 12.53 2.57
C ALA A 284 -11.79 11.62 3.55
N LEU A 285 -10.74 10.91 3.12
CA LEU A 285 -9.92 10.08 4.00
C LEU A 285 -9.12 10.91 5.01
N ARG A 286 -8.89 12.20 4.75
CA ARG A 286 -8.07 13.07 5.62
C ARG A 286 -8.61 13.17 7.05
N SER A 287 -9.93 13.17 7.23
CA SER A 287 -10.54 13.28 8.57
C SER A 287 -10.29 12.04 9.43
N VAL A 288 -10.15 10.87 8.81
CA VAL A 288 -10.00 9.58 9.48
C VAL A 288 -8.57 9.02 9.42
N ALA A 289 -7.67 9.69 8.70
CA ALA A 289 -6.33 9.18 8.38
C ALA A 289 -5.50 8.83 9.63
N ALA A 290 -5.50 9.70 10.65
CA ALA A 290 -4.73 9.45 11.87
C ALA A 290 -5.18 8.15 12.59
N ILE A 291 -6.50 7.93 12.69
CA ILE A 291 -7.06 6.73 13.34
C ILE A 291 -6.78 5.50 12.47
N ALA A 292 -6.92 5.62 11.15
CA ALA A 292 -6.65 4.54 10.23
C ALA A 292 -5.18 4.10 10.25
N ILE A 293 -4.23 5.05 10.31
CA ILE A 293 -2.79 4.76 10.40
C ILE A 293 -2.47 4.00 11.69
N VAL A 294 -2.95 4.47 12.83
CA VAL A 294 -2.71 3.80 14.13
C VAL A 294 -3.30 2.38 14.13
N SER A 295 -4.52 2.23 13.60
CA SER A 295 -5.18 0.92 13.54
C SER A 295 -4.49 -0.02 12.55
N ALA A 296 -3.99 0.52 11.43
CA ALA A 296 -3.22 -0.23 10.45
C ALA A 296 -1.88 -0.72 11.01
N LEU A 297 -1.17 0.12 11.78
CA LEU A 297 0.05 -0.29 12.48
C LEU A 297 -0.20 -1.47 13.42
N ALA A 298 -1.29 -1.46 14.18
CA ALA A 298 -1.68 -2.59 15.02
C ALA A 298 -1.97 -3.86 14.20
N GLY A 299 -2.67 -3.73 13.06
CA GLY A 299 -2.91 -4.86 12.15
C GLY A 299 -1.62 -5.44 11.54
N ILE A 300 -0.66 -4.56 11.20
CA ILE A 300 0.66 -4.96 10.71
C ILE A 300 1.44 -5.69 11.82
N LEU A 301 1.39 -5.22 13.07
CA LEU A 301 2.04 -5.92 14.19
C LEU A 301 1.47 -7.32 14.42
N VAL A 302 0.15 -7.47 14.34
CA VAL A 302 -0.50 -8.78 14.50
C VAL A 302 -0.13 -9.72 13.36
N ARG A 303 -0.12 -9.24 12.10
CA ARG A 303 0.24 -10.09 10.95
C ARG A 303 1.72 -10.47 10.95
N THR A 304 2.61 -9.65 11.51
CA THR A 304 4.02 -10.01 11.69
C THR A 304 4.19 -11.03 12.81
N ALA A 305 3.45 -10.90 13.91
CA ALA A 305 3.45 -11.87 15.00
C ALA A 305 2.88 -13.24 14.58
N LEU A 306 1.85 -13.25 13.73
CA LEU A 306 1.24 -14.47 13.23
C LEU A 306 2.24 -15.31 12.41
N LEU A 307 3.04 -14.64 11.57
CA LEU A 307 4.03 -15.27 10.70
C LEU A 307 5.37 -15.58 11.39
N SER A 308 5.66 -14.94 12.52
CA SER A 308 6.83 -15.32 13.33
C SER A 308 6.59 -16.57 14.17
N TRP A 309 5.32 -16.94 14.38
CA TRP A 309 4.90 -18.16 15.06
C TRP A 309 4.82 -19.39 14.14
N LEU A 310 4.70 -19.19 12.83
CA LEU A 310 4.84 -20.23 11.80
C LEU A 310 6.32 -20.44 11.42
#